data_AF-A7U7P6-F1
#
_entry.id   AF-A7U7P6-F1
#
_cell.length_a   1.000
_cell.length_b   1.000
_cell.length_c   1.000
_cell.angle_alpha   90.00
_cell.angle_beta   90.00
_cell.angle_gamma   90.00
#
_symmetry.space_group_name_H-M   'P 1'
#
loop_
_entity.id
_entity.type
_entity.pdbx_description
1 polymer ?
#
loop_
_entity_poly.entity_id
_entity_poly.type
_entity_poly.pdbx_seq_one_letter_code
_entity_poly.pdbx_strand_id
1 'polypeptide(L)'
;GINIGPWRVRNLTTWNRSSGQSGKWESSYIRAERGLNGIKSRLTLGEDYTPSDIFDSVPFRGAMMSSDESMVPYNLREFAPVVRGIARTQARIEVRQNGYLIQSQTVAPGAFAL
;
A
#
# COMPACT_ATOMS: atom_id res chain seq x y z
N GLY A 1 -9.18 -19.54 -0.06
CA GLY A 1 -9.04 -18.48 -1.07
C GLY A 1 -8.53 -19.06 -2.36
N ILE A 2 -8.76 -18.40 -3.49
CA ILE A 2 -8.37 -18.86 -4.84
C ILE A 2 -7.54 -17.76 -5.52
N ASN A 3 -6.52 -18.12 -6.30
CA ASN A 3 -5.75 -17.18 -7.11
C ASN A 3 -5.82 -17.61 -8.59
N ILE A 4 -6.18 -16.68 -9.48
CA ILE A 4 -6.28 -16.93 -10.93
C ILE A 4 -5.67 -15.75 -11.66
N GLY A 5 -4.49 -15.94 -12.25
CA GLY A 5 -3.72 -14.85 -12.83
C GLY A 5 -3.48 -13.72 -11.81
N PRO A 6 -3.78 -12.44 -12.12
CA PRO A 6 -3.61 -11.33 -11.19
C PRO A 6 -4.71 -11.22 -10.13
N TRP A 7 -5.76 -12.04 -10.22
CA TRP A 7 -6.90 -12.00 -9.31
C TRP A 7 -6.68 -12.85 -8.07
N ARG A 8 -7.05 -12.29 -6.92
CA ARG A 8 -7.02 -12.94 -5.61
C ARG A 8 -8.44 -12.94 -5.06
N VAL A 9 -9.09 -14.09 -5.03
CA VAL A 9 -10.41 -14.25 -4.44
C VAL A 9 -10.25 -14.75 -3.00
N ARG A 10 -10.87 -14.05 -2.06
CA ARG A 10 -10.82 -14.34 -0.63
C ARG A 10 -12.25 -14.44 -0.11
N ASN A 11 -12.46 -15.41 0.77
CA ASN A 11 -13.72 -15.62 1.47
C ASN A 11 -13.37 -16.00 2.90
N LEU A 12 -13.98 -15.32 3.87
CA LEU A 12 -13.97 -15.68 5.27
C LEU A 12 -15.41 -16.01 5.69
N THR A 13 -15.71 -17.31 5.79
CA THR A 13 -16.96 -17.82 6.34
C THR A 13 -16.66 -18.67 7.56
N THR A 14 -17.37 -18.43 8.65
CA THR A 14 -17.32 -19.23 9.87
C THR A 14 -18.60 -20.05 10.01
N TRP A 15 -18.48 -21.20 10.65
CA TRP A 15 -19.63 -22.01 11.04
C TRP A 15 -19.63 -22.14 12.55
N ASN A 16 -20.77 -21.85 13.16
CA ASN A 16 -20.93 -21.94 14.60
C ASN A 16 -22.14 -22.83 14.92
N ARG A 17 -21.95 -23.76 15.84
CA ARG A 17 -23.01 -24.64 16.34
C ARG A 17 -22.90 -24.74 17.85
N SER A 18 -23.96 -24.31 18.54
CA SER A 18 -24.11 -24.49 19.98
C SER A 18 -25.00 -25.70 20.29
N SER A 19 -24.80 -26.31 21.46
CA SER A 19 -25.64 -27.42 21.92
C SER A 19 -27.10 -26.97 22.03
N GLY A 20 -28.03 -27.72 21.42
CA GLY A 20 -29.45 -27.36 21.38
C GLY A 20 -29.84 -26.33 20.30
N GLN A 21 -28.90 -25.83 19.49
CA GLN A 21 -29.19 -24.93 18.37
C GLN A 21 -28.77 -25.52 17.02
N SER A 22 -29.48 -25.17 15.95
CA SER A 22 -29.07 -25.46 14.58
C SER A 22 -27.78 -24.69 14.27
N GLY A 23 -26.80 -25.36 13.64
CA GLY A 23 -25.57 -24.70 13.21
C GLY A 23 -25.86 -23.57 12.21
N LYS A 24 -25.21 -22.42 12.39
CA LYS A 24 -25.34 -21.24 11.53
C LYS A 24 -24.03 -20.97 10.81
N TRP A 25 -24.15 -20.54 9.56
CA TRP A 25 -23.04 -20.03 8.77
C TRP A 25 -23.03 -18.51 8.84
N GLU A 26 -21.88 -17.93 9.11
CA GLU A 26 -21.67 -16.48 9.14
C GLU A 26 -20.56 -16.13 8.15
N SER A 27 -20.87 -15.30 7.15
CA SER A 27 -19.88 -14.82 6.18
C SER A 27 -19.42 -13.43 6.60
N SER A 28 -18.12 -13.27 6.85
CA SER A 28 -17.53 -11.97 7.17
C SER A 28 -17.26 -11.16 5.91
N TYR A 29 -16.68 -11.78 4.88
CA TYR A 29 -16.52 -11.15 3.57
C TYR A 29 -16.32 -12.18 2.47
N ILE A 30 -16.83 -11.88 1.29
CA ILE A 30 -16.37 -12.44 0.02
C ILE A 30 -15.93 -11.33 -0.92
N ARG A 31 -14.67 -11.37 -1.35
CA ARG A 31 -14.10 -10.34 -2.22
C ARG A 31 -13.07 -10.87 -3.21
N ALA A 32 -12.98 -10.19 -4.34
CA ALA A 32 -11.98 -10.39 -5.38
C ALA A 32 -11.13 -9.14 -5.51
N GLU A 33 -9.82 -9.30 -5.45
CA GLU A 33 -8.85 -8.21 -5.53
C GLU A 33 -7.92 -8.38 -6.73
N ARG A 34 -7.58 -7.26 -7.38
CA ARG A 34 -6.58 -7.20 -8.44
C ARG A 34 -5.71 -5.95 -8.32
N GLY A 35 -4.40 -6.13 -8.39
CA GLY A 35 -3.47 -5.02 -8.53
C GLY A 35 -3.47 -4.43 -9.94
N LEU A 36 -3.47 -3.10 -10.03
CA LEU A 36 -3.39 -2.29 -11.25
C LEU A 36 -2.07 -1.51 -11.25
N ASN A 37 -0.97 -2.21 -11.57
CA ASN A 37 0.39 -1.67 -11.46
C ASN A 37 0.62 -0.38 -12.29
N GLY A 38 -0.07 -0.22 -13.42
CA GLY A 38 0.06 0.96 -14.27
C GLY A 38 -0.37 2.27 -13.61
N ILE A 39 -1.25 2.20 -12.61
CA ILE A 39 -1.72 3.35 -11.82
C ILE A 39 -1.39 3.20 -10.32
N LYS A 40 -0.59 2.19 -9.95
CA LYS A 40 -0.23 1.88 -8.56
C LYS A 40 -1.44 1.77 -7.62
N SER A 41 -2.50 1.13 -8.11
CA SER A 41 -3.77 1.00 -7.37
C SER A 41 -4.19 -0.46 -7.21
N ARG A 42 -5.13 -0.70 -6.31
CA ARG A 42 -5.80 -1.99 -6.13
C ARG A 42 -7.29 -1.83 -6.39
N LEU A 43 -7.84 -2.73 -7.21
CA LEU A 43 -9.27 -2.87 -7.41
C LEU A 43 -9.79 -3.98 -6.50
N THR A 44 -10.77 -3.67 -5.65
CA THR A 44 -11.51 -4.63 -4.82
C THR A 44 -12.96 -4.69 -5.28
N LEU A 45 -13.48 -5.90 -5.47
CA LEU A 45 -14.88 -6.17 -5.82
C LEU A 45 -15.49 -7.11 -4.77
N GLY A 46 -16.66 -6.79 -4.27
CA GLY A 46 -17.36 -7.58 -3.25
C GLY A 46 -17.48 -6.84 -1.92
N GLU A 47 -17.32 -7.57 -0.84
CA GLU A 47 -17.48 -7.06 0.53
C GLU A 47 -16.13 -6.61 1.10
N ASP A 48 -16.04 -5.35 1.52
CA ASP A 48 -14.86 -4.81 2.17
C ASP A 48 -15.21 -3.59 3.04
N TYR A 49 -14.20 -2.98 3.64
CA TYR A 49 -14.29 -1.79 4.46
C TYR A 49 -13.53 -0.63 3.80
N THR A 50 -14.03 0.60 3.96
CA THR A 50 -13.29 1.78 3.48
C THR A 50 -12.07 2.07 4.37
N PRO A 51 -10.99 2.64 3.82
CA PRO A 51 -9.89 3.17 4.62
C PRO A 51 -10.38 4.21 5.64
N SER A 52 -9.73 4.26 6.79
CA SER A 52 -10.10 5.19 7.88
C SER A 52 -9.14 6.37 8.01
N ASP A 53 -8.48 6.77 6.93
CA ASP A 53 -7.44 7.81 6.95
C ASP A 53 -8.02 9.21 7.20
N ILE A 54 -9.26 9.46 6.74
CA ILE A 54 -9.96 10.75 6.86
C ILE A 54 -11.31 10.61 7.58
N PHE A 55 -12.05 9.55 7.30
CA PHE A 55 -13.39 9.29 7.83
C PHE A 55 -13.42 7.96 8.56
N ASP A 56 -14.47 7.72 9.34
CA ASP A 56 -14.70 6.40 9.93
C ASP A 56 -14.86 5.33 8.84
N SER A 57 -14.30 4.15 9.12
CA SER A 57 -14.42 3.02 8.21
C SER A 57 -15.86 2.53 8.13
N VAL A 58 -16.40 2.43 6.93
CA VAL A 58 -17.73 1.89 6.68
C VAL A 58 -17.64 0.57 5.90
N PRO A 59 -18.39 -0.48 6.31
CA PRO A 59 -18.52 -1.68 5.51
C PRO A 59 -19.32 -1.39 4.24
N PHE A 60 -18.93 -1.97 3.12
CA PHE A 60 -19.64 -1.86 1.87
C PHE A 60 -19.65 -3.19 1.10
N ARG A 61 -20.62 -3.31 0.19
CA ARG A 61 -20.63 -4.35 -0.85
C ARG A 61 -20.69 -3.67 -2.21
N GLY A 62 -19.61 -3.71 -2.96
CA GLY A 62 -19.50 -2.96 -4.21
C GLY A 62 -18.12 -3.06 -4.84
N ALA A 63 -17.68 -1.98 -5.45
CA ALA A 63 -16.36 -1.86 -6.04
C ALA A 63 -15.60 -0.69 -5.41
N MET A 64 -14.33 -0.90 -5.10
CA MET A 64 -13.42 0.14 -4.61
C MET A 64 -12.12 0.10 -5.41
N MET A 65 -11.63 1.27 -5.80
CA MET A 65 -10.29 1.44 -6.32
C MET A 65 -9.54 2.39 -5.40
N SER A 66 -8.46 1.92 -4.81
CA SER A 66 -7.61 2.72 -3.91
C SER A 66 -6.15 2.63 -4.34
N SER A 67 -5.39 3.70 -4.07
CA SER A 67 -3.93 3.65 -4.21
C SER A 67 -3.34 2.59 -3.29
N ASP A 68 -2.34 1.88 -3.78
CA ASP A 68 -1.66 0.82 -3.04
C ASP A 68 -0.22 1.24 -2.79
N GLU A 69 0.05 1.76 -1.59
CA GLU A 69 1.38 2.19 -1.21
C GLU A 69 2.40 1.05 -1.28
N SER A 70 1.96 -0.21 -1.13
CA SER A 70 2.87 -1.37 -1.28
C SER A 70 3.53 -1.44 -2.67
N MET A 71 2.91 -0.81 -3.68
CA MET A 71 3.43 -0.68 -5.06
C MET A 71 4.36 0.53 -5.28
N VAL A 72 4.40 1.46 -4.33
CA VAL A 72 5.33 2.61 -4.37
C VAL A 72 6.67 2.17 -3.78
N PRO A 73 7.82 2.44 -4.41
CA PRO A 73 9.14 2.17 -3.82
C PRO A 73 9.27 2.76 -2.41
N TYR A 74 10.00 2.06 -1.52
CA TYR A 74 10.12 2.45 -0.11
C TYR A 74 10.63 3.89 0.08
N ASN A 75 11.60 4.32 -0.73
CA ASN A 75 12.15 5.68 -0.72
C ASN A 75 11.18 6.78 -1.17
N LEU A 76 10.01 6.42 -1.73
CA LEU A 76 8.96 7.35 -2.14
C LEU A 76 7.70 7.23 -1.27
N ARG A 77 7.62 6.23 -0.39
CA ARG A 77 6.50 6.01 0.53
C ARG A 77 6.59 6.89 1.77
N GLU A 78 7.77 6.95 2.38
CA GLU A 78 7.98 7.78 3.57
C GLU A 78 8.30 9.21 3.16
N PHE A 79 7.78 10.19 3.91
CA PHE A 79 8.15 11.59 3.73
C PHE A 79 9.63 11.76 4.09
N ALA A 80 10.49 11.69 3.08
CA ALA A 80 11.86 12.14 3.17
C ALA A 80 11.95 13.59 2.65
N PRO A 81 12.52 14.53 3.41
CA PRO A 81 12.72 15.89 2.92
C PRO A 81 13.65 15.86 1.70
N VAL A 82 13.22 16.50 0.61
CA VAL A 82 14.01 16.58 -0.62
C VAL A 82 15.20 17.51 -0.41
N VAL A 83 16.43 17.01 -0.54
CA VAL A 83 17.66 17.79 -0.38
C VAL A 83 18.02 18.44 -1.71
N ARG A 84 17.83 19.77 -1.80
CA ARG A 84 18.13 20.55 -3.01
C ARG A 84 19.43 21.33 -2.87
N GLY A 85 20.19 21.42 -3.96
CA GLY A 85 21.42 22.20 -4.00
C GLY A 85 21.98 22.37 -5.41
N ILE A 86 23.10 23.07 -5.51
CA ILE A 86 23.84 23.24 -6.77
C ILE A 86 25.28 22.76 -6.56
N ALA A 87 25.67 21.74 -7.31
CA ALA A 87 27.04 21.26 -7.35
C ALA A 87 27.80 22.02 -8.45
N ARG A 88 28.87 22.74 -8.11
CA ARG A 88 29.68 23.48 -9.10
C ARG A 88 30.52 22.56 -9.99
N THR A 89 30.82 21.37 -9.50
CA THR A 89 31.62 20.33 -10.18
C THR A 89 30.96 18.97 -9.95
N GLN A 90 31.54 17.90 -10.49
CA GLN A 90 31.17 16.56 -10.07
C GLN A 90 31.45 16.43 -8.57
N ALA A 91 30.40 16.13 -7.80
CA ALA A 91 30.46 16.14 -6.34
C ALA A 91 29.80 14.88 -5.77
N ARG A 92 30.34 14.41 -4.64
CA ARG A 92 29.71 13.37 -3.82
C ARG A 92 28.95 14.06 -2.70
N ILE A 93 27.63 13.87 -2.66
CA ILE A 93 26.77 14.38 -1.60
C ILE A 93 26.66 13.30 -0.52
N GLU A 94 26.89 13.69 0.73
CA GLU A 94 26.72 12.84 1.91
C GLU A 94 25.65 13.45 2.82
N VAL A 95 24.57 12.71 3.04
CA VAL A 95 23.50 13.11 3.97
C VAL A 95 23.69 12.35 5.28
N ARG A 96 23.77 13.10 6.38
CA ARG A 96 23.98 12.54 7.73
C ARG A 96 22.84 12.94 8.67
N GLN A 97 22.37 11.98 9.47
CA GLN A 97 21.39 12.20 10.54
C GLN A 97 21.96 11.65 11.85
N ASN A 98 21.95 12.45 12.91
CA ASN A 98 22.57 12.10 14.21
C ASN A 98 24.04 11.63 14.08
N GLY A 99 24.79 12.20 13.14
CA GLY A 99 26.19 11.85 12.87
C GLY A 99 26.40 10.63 11.95
N TYR A 100 25.37 9.82 11.72
CA TYR A 100 25.43 8.63 10.86
C TYR A 100 25.15 8.98 9.40
N LEU A 101 25.93 8.40 8.48
CA LEU A 101 25.71 8.53 7.04
C LEU A 101 24.49 7.68 6.64
N ILE A 102 23.44 8.34 6.16
CA ILE A 102 22.19 7.68 5.74
C ILE A 102 22.07 7.59 4.21
N GLN A 103 22.72 8.48 3.46
CA GLN A 103 22.69 8.47 2.00
C GLN A 103 23.98 9.05 1.42
N SER A 104 24.48 8.44 0.34
CA SER A 104 25.62 8.95 -0.41
C SER A 104 25.41 8.75 -1.90
N GLN A 105 25.45 9.84 -2.68
CA GLN A 105 25.28 9.79 -4.13
C GLN A 105 26.21 10.78 -4.83
N THR A 106 26.74 10.39 -6.00
CA THR A 106 27.52 11.27 -6.86
C THR A 106 26.59 11.97 -7.84
N VAL A 107 26.65 13.30 -7.89
CA VAL A 107 25.84 14.13 -8.79
C VAL A 107 26.71 14.79 -9.84
N ALA A 108 26.13 15.04 -11.02
CA ALA A 108 26.76 15.83 -12.06
C ALA A 108 26.85 17.31 -11.64
N PRO A 109 27.73 18.12 -12.29
CA PRO A 109 27.71 19.56 -12.11
C PRO A 109 26.33 20.13 -12.48
N GLY A 110 25.76 20.95 -11.61
CA GLY A 110 24.45 21.58 -11.79
C GLY A 110 23.54 21.44 -10.58
N ALA A 111 22.27 21.80 -10.78
CA ALA A 111 21.23 21.65 -9.76
C ALA A 111 20.91 20.17 -9.53
N PHE A 112 20.71 19.79 -8.27
CA PHE A 112 20.30 18.46 -7.88
C PHE A 112 19.15 18.51 -6.85
N ALA A 113 18.38 17.42 -6.80
CA ALA A 113 17.36 17.16 -5.80
C ALA A 113 17.45 15.67 -5.43
N LEU A 114 17.77 15.38 -4.17
CA LEU A 114 17.88 14.03 -3.61
C LEU A 114 16.68 13.69 -2.73
#